data_AF-A0A2T6ZJS9-F1
#
_entry.id   AF-A0A2T6ZJS9-F1
#
_cell.length_a   1.000
_cell.length_b   1.000
_cell.length_c   1.000
_cell.angle_alpha   90.00
_cell.angle_beta   90.00
_cell.angle_gamma   90.00
#
_symmetry.space_group_name_H-M   'P 1'
#
loop_
_entity.id
_entity.type
_entity.pdbx_description
1 polymer ?
#
loop_
_entity_poly.entity_id
_entity_poly.type
_entity_poly.pdbx_seq_one_letter_code
_entity_poly.pdbx_strand_id
1 'polypeptide(L)'
;LLLAATATSISVKTGNLGDAKVHTDNPTGKQFIASFHGTGAHGNLQFNLTSFNNKTGAFVKLDLTAYRGDEGPFKLSLYEAPVSGNGKCDGAKNVLDPFQRGDKPECDKKSPQTCQVGDLTGKHGEIPKFQGVISVKQSFQDLYLSFKKEDKSFIGNGSVIVKNAKGDKIACGNILEV
;
A
#
# COMPACT_ATOMS: atom_id res chain seq x y z
N LEU A 1 -7.30 -46.54 -11.04
CA LEU A 1 -7.79 -45.17 -11.31
C LEU A 1 -6.60 -44.22 -11.22
N LEU A 2 -6.12 -43.66 -12.33
CA LEU A 2 -5.16 -42.55 -12.29
C LEU A 2 -5.96 -41.26 -12.06
N LEU A 3 -5.75 -40.57 -10.94
CA LEU A 3 -6.23 -39.20 -10.77
C LEU A 3 -5.32 -38.27 -11.58
N ALA A 4 -5.83 -37.76 -12.70
CA ALA A 4 -5.20 -36.65 -13.40
C ALA A 4 -5.41 -35.38 -12.58
N ALA A 5 -4.36 -34.87 -11.95
CA ALA A 5 -4.38 -33.55 -11.33
C ALA A 5 -4.36 -32.50 -12.45
N THR A 6 -5.51 -31.87 -12.72
CA THR A 6 -5.58 -30.70 -13.59
C THR A 6 -4.91 -29.52 -12.90
N ALA A 7 -3.68 -29.19 -13.29
CA ALA A 7 -3.03 -27.96 -12.86
C ALA A 7 -3.73 -26.78 -13.55
N THR A 8 -4.63 -26.10 -12.84
CA THR A 8 -5.17 -24.82 -13.28
C THR A 8 -4.05 -23.78 -13.19
N SER A 9 -3.47 -23.41 -14.33
CA SER A 9 -2.57 -22.26 -14.42
C SER A 9 -3.37 -20.99 -14.12
N ILE A 10 -3.20 -20.43 -12.92
CA ILE A 10 -3.74 -19.11 -12.59
C ILE A 10 -2.92 -18.12 -13.42
N SER A 11 -3.51 -17.60 -14.50
CA SER A 11 -2.90 -16.52 -15.28
C SER A 11 -2.87 -15.27 -14.41
N VAL A 12 -1.66 -14.77 -14.10
CA VAL A 12 -1.47 -13.57 -13.28
C VAL A 12 -1.96 -12.37 -14.07
N LYS A 13 -2.99 -11.68 -13.58
CA LYS A 13 -3.54 -10.47 -14.23
C LYS A 13 -2.60 -9.29 -13.98
N THR A 14 -2.14 -8.66 -15.06
CA THR A 14 -1.44 -7.37 -15.04
C THR A 14 -2.38 -6.20 -15.36
N GLY A 15 -1.87 -4.96 -15.27
CA GLY A 15 -2.63 -3.77 -15.62
C GLY A 15 -2.75 -3.54 -17.13
N ASN A 16 -3.75 -2.74 -17.52
CA ASN A 16 -3.99 -2.42 -18.94
C ASN A 16 -2.79 -1.72 -19.60
N LEU A 17 -1.91 -1.10 -18.80
CA LEU A 17 -0.67 -0.48 -19.26
C LEU A 17 0.58 -1.33 -18.93
N GLY A 18 0.37 -2.61 -18.59
CA GLY A 18 1.41 -3.58 -18.24
C GLY A 18 1.78 -3.58 -16.75
N ASP A 19 2.90 -4.25 -16.45
CA ASP A 19 3.41 -4.37 -15.09
C ASP A 19 3.90 -3.02 -14.54
N ALA A 20 3.73 -2.84 -13.23
CA ALA A 20 4.32 -1.75 -12.49
C ALA A 20 5.85 -1.73 -12.65
N LYS A 21 6.39 -0.55 -12.91
CA LYS A 21 7.83 -0.37 -13.12
C LYS A 21 8.57 -0.24 -11.80
N VAL A 22 9.76 -0.84 -11.76
CA VAL A 22 10.73 -0.58 -10.70
C VAL A 22 11.25 0.84 -10.89
N HIS A 23 11.25 1.64 -9.82
CA HIS A 23 11.76 3.01 -9.86
C HIS A 23 13.16 3.08 -9.28
N THR A 24 14.15 3.34 -10.12
CA THR A 24 15.54 3.62 -9.71
C THR A 24 15.77 5.12 -9.60
N ASP A 25 16.90 5.52 -9.02
CA ASP A 25 17.36 6.91 -8.97
C ASP A 25 16.38 7.87 -8.28
N ASN A 26 15.68 7.39 -7.25
CA ASN A 26 14.88 8.27 -6.41
C ASN A 26 15.77 9.36 -5.77
N PRO A 27 15.29 10.62 -5.69
CA PRO A 27 16.07 11.75 -5.20
C PRO A 27 16.51 11.54 -3.74
N THR A 28 17.81 11.70 -3.49
CA THR A 28 18.40 11.61 -2.15
C THR A 28 17.97 12.79 -1.27
N GLY A 29 17.92 12.57 0.04
CA GLY A 29 17.52 13.60 1.01
C GLY A 29 16.02 13.89 1.03
N LYS A 30 15.21 13.10 0.31
CA LYS A 30 13.75 13.12 0.39
C LYS A 30 13.27 12.03 1.34
N GLN A 31 12.42 12.41 2.29
CA GLN A 31 11.67 11.50 3.14
C GLN A 31 10.20 11.87 3.04
N PHE A 32 9.34 10.86 3.07
CA PHE A 32 7.90 11.09 3.17
C PHE A 32 7.33 10.41 4.40
N ILE A 33 6.38 11.06 5.05
CA ILE A 33 5.68 10.53 6.23
C ILE A 33 4.18 10.68 6.01
N ALA A 34 3.43 9.66 6.37
CA ALA A 34 1.98 9.73 6.51
C ALA A 34 1.59 9.35 7.93
N SER A 35 1.23 10.35 8.74
CA SER A 35 0.56 10.14 10.02
C SER A 35 -0.93 9.98 9.76
N PHE A 36 -1.49 8.80 10.07
CA PHE A 36 -2.89 8.50 9.81
C PHE A 36 -3.65 8.24 11.12
N HIS A 37 -4.91 8.62 11.14
CA HIS A 37 -5.80 8.45 12.28
C HIS A 37 -7.25 8.27 11.82
N GLY A 38 -8.06 7.67 12.67
CA GLY A 38 -9.49 7.49 12.46
C GLY A 38 -10.12 6.71 13.61
N THR A 39 -11.37 6.32 13.43
CA THR A 39 -12.17 5.66 14.47
C THR A 39 -11.67 4.27 14.83
N GLY A 40 -11.04 3.56 13.88
CA GLY A 40 -10.62 2.17 14.05
C GLY A 40 -9.12 1.95 14.14
N ALA A 41 -8.31 2.91 13.69
CA ALA A 41 -6.85 2.79 13.74
C ALA A 41 -6.13 4.14 13.75
N HIS A 42 -4.87 4.13 14.15
CA HIS A 42 -3.93 5.23 13.97
C HIS A 42 -2.51 4.69 13.79
N GLY A 43 -1.61 5.54 13.32
CA GLY A 43 -0.22 5.17 13.14
C GLY A 43 0.57 6.11 12.24
N ASN A 44 1.73 5.63 11.81
CA ASN A 44 2.58 6.30 10.85
C ASN A 44 3.15 5.33 9.80
N LEU A 45 3.25 5.80 8.56
CA LEU A 45 4.13 5.25 7.54
C LEU A 45 5.28 6.22 7.31
N GLN A 46 6.50 5.70 7.28
CA GLN A 46 7.68 6.44 6.84
C GLN A 46 8.23 5.81 5.57
N PHE A 47 8.41 6.60 4.53
CA PHE A 47 9.01 6.21 3.27
C PHE A 47 10.41 6.84 3.18
N ASN A 48 11.41 5.98 3.06
CA ASN A 48 12.81 6.38 3.14
C ASN A 48 13.59 5.82 1.95
N LEU A 49 14.67 6.51 1.60
CA LEU A 49 15.80 5.88 0.91
C LEU A 49 16.79 5.39 1.94
N THR A 50 17.32 4.19 1.74
CA THR A 50 18.33 3.59 2.61
C THR A 50 19.54 3.19 1.77
N SER A 51 20.71 3.05 2.39
CA SER A 51 21.88 2.53 1.68
C SER A 51 21.61 1.14 1.07
N PHE A 52 20.71 0.35 1.70
CA PHE A 52 20.32 -0.97 1.22
C PHE A 52 19.48 -0.94 -0.05
N ASN A 53 18.62 0.06 -0.23
CA ASN A 53 17.75 0.11 -1.40
C ASN A 53 18.41 0.80 -2.60
N ASN A 54 19.62 1.38 -2.44
CA ASN A 54 20.38 2.05 -3.50
C ASN A 54 19.50 2.95 -4.39
N LYS A 55 18.71 3.83 -3.77
CA LYS A 55 17.77 4.74 -4.46
C LYS A 55 16.67 4.05 -5.29
N THR A 56 16.43 2.76 -5.05
CA THR A 56 15.42 1.96 -5.77
C THR A 56 14.18 1.75 -4.91
N GLY A 57 13.04 2.19 -5.42
CA GLY A 57 11.76 2.14 -4.72
C GLY A 57 11.77 2.95 -3.43
N ALA A 58 11.00 2.49 -2.44
CA ALA A 58 10.95 3.07 -1.10
C ALA A 58 11.11 1.99 -0.03
N PHE A 59 11.90 2.29 0.99
CA PHE A 59 11.89 1.52 2.22
C PHE A 59 10.80 2.05 3.14
N VAL A 60 9.79 1.23 3.40
CA VAL A 60 8.60 1.59 4.17
C VAL A 60 8.75 1.06 5.60
N LYS A 61 8.51 1.92 6.59
CA LYS A 61 8.35 1.53 8.00
C LYS A 61 6.91 1.82 8.41
N LEU A 62 6.22 0.79 8.87
CA LEU A 62 4.85 0.85 9.38
C LEU A 62 4.89 0.76 10.91
N ASP A 63 4.23 1.70 11.58
CA ASP A 63 3.81 1.57 12.97
C ASP A 63 2.30 1.83 13.02
N LEU A 64 1.51 0.79 13.26
CA LEU A 64 0.05 0.85 13.24
C LEU A 64 -0.52 0.28 14.53
N THR A 65 -1.50 0.97 15.09
CA THR A 65 -2.34 0.43 16.15
C THR A 65 -3.80 0.47 15.70
N ALA A 66 -4.48 -0.66 15.75
CA ALA A 66 -5.91 -0.80 15.45
C ALA A 66 -6.69 -1.25 16.70
N TYR A 67 -7.93 -0.78 16.82
CA TYR A 67 -8.75 -0.89 18.03
C TYR A 67 -9.91 -1.89 17.90
N ARG A 68 -10.56 -2.21 19.04
CA ARG A 68 -11.71 -3.13 19.12
C ARG A 68 -12.88 -2.64 18.26
N GLY A 69 -13.50 -3.56 17.51
CA GLY A 69 -14.74 -3.35 16.74
C GLY A 69 -14.56 -3.51 15.24
N ASP A 70 -13.34 -3.32 14.73
CA ASP A 70 -12.99 -3.56 13.33
C ASP A 70 -12.28 -4.91 13.19
N GLU A 71 -12.93 -5.87 12.53
CA GLU A 71 -12.32 -7.17 12.26
C GLU A 71 -11.42 -7.07 11.02
N GLY A 72 -10.15 -7.46 11.17
CA GLY A 72 -9.22 -7.64 10.05
C GLY A 72 -9.59 -8.85 9.15
N PRO A 73 -8.84 -9.08 8.06
CA PRO A 73 -7.55 -8.46 7.75
C PRO A 73 -7.67 -6.97 7.42
N PHE A 74 -6.70 -6.19 7.89
CA PHE A 74 -6.65 -4.76 7.55
C PHE A 74 -5.86 -4.58 6.26
N LYS A 75 -6.47 -3.86 5.31
CA LYS A 75 -5.82 -3.47 4.06
C LYS A 75 -5.28 -2.06 4.19
N LEU A 76 -4.00 -1.87 3.91
CA LEU A 76 -3.35 -0.56 3.91
C LEU A 76 -2.89 -0.24 2.49
N SER A 77 -3.41 0.85 1.94
CA SER A 77 -3.13 1.25 0.56
C SER A 77 -2.84 2.73 0.43
N LEU A 78 -2.03 3.08 -0.57
CA LEU A 78 -1.79 4.46 -1.00
C LEU A 78 -2.82 4.87 -2.04
N TYR A 79 -3.27 6.10 -1.95
CA TYR A 79 -4.30 6.70 -2.79
C TYR A 79 -3.74 7.90 -3.57
N GLU A 80 -4.27 8.12 -4.76
CA GLU A 80 -3.76 9.09 -5.74
C GLU A 80 -3.95 10.56 -5.34
N ALA A 81 -4.84 10.83 -4.39
CA ALA A 81 -5.18 12.17 -3.96
C ALA A 81 -5.09 12.32 -2.45
N PRO A 82 -4.91 13.55 -1.95
CA PRO A 82 -4.97 13.80 -0.52
C PRO A 82 -6.41 13.62 -0.01
N VAL A 83 -6.54 13.29 1.26
CA VAL A 83 -7.80 13.36 1.98
C VAL A 83 -8.11 14.79 2.42
N SER A 84 -9.39 15.11 2.55
CA SER A 84 -9.88 16.45 2.93
C SER A 84 -9.49 16.92 4.33
N GLY A 85 -9.03 16.01 5.20
CA GLY A 85 -8.53 16.35 6.54
C GLY A 85 -9.16 15.50 7.67
N ASN A 86 -8.59 15.67 8.86
CA ASN A 86 -8.76 14.93 10.12
C ASN A 86 -9.88 13.88 10.17
N GLY A 87 -9.48 12.60 10.08
CA GLY A 87 -10.33 11.44 10.30
C GLY A 87 -11.38 11.17 9.22
N LYS A 88 -11.52 12.03 8.19
CA LYS A 88 -12.43 11.82 7.07
C LYS A 88 -11.64 11.40 5.83
N CYS A 89 -11.86 10.17 5.39
CA CYS A 89 -11.11 9.56 4.29
C CYS A 89 -11.70 9.83 2.90
N ASP A 90 -12.39 10.98 2.79
CA ASP A 90 -12.96 11.52 1.56
C ASP A 90 -11.89 12.25 0.76
N GLY A 91 -12.08 12.37 -0.55
CA GLY A 91 -11.16 13.09 -1.45
C GLY A 91 -10.02 12.26 -2.04
N ALA A 92 -9.67 11.13 -1.42
CA ALA A 92 -8.53 10.28 -1.81
C ALA A 92 -8.58 9.66 -3.23
N LYS A 93 -9.70 9.78 -3.96
CA LYS A 93 -9.94 9.17 -5.28
C LYS A 93 -9.70 7.64 -5.25
N ASN A 94 -8.87 7.13 -6.17
CA ASN A 94 -8.57 5.71 -6.32
C ASN A 94 -7.28 5.32 -5.59
N VAL A 95 -7.10 4.02 -5.36
CA VAL A 95 -5.78 3.47 -5.01
C VAL A 95 -4.79 3.86 -6.11
N LEU A 96 -3.57 4.24 -5.73
CA LEU A 96 -2.50 4.58 -6.66
C LEU A 96 -2.25 3.46 -7.65
N ASP A 97 -2.75 3.62 -8.88
CA ASP A 97 -2.78 2.56 -9.88
C ASP A 97 -2.48 3.09 -11.29
N PRO A 98 -1.26 3.64 -11.51
CA PRO A 98 -0.89 4.26 -12.78
C PRO A 98 -0.82 3.28 -13.95
N PHE A 99 -0.91 1.97 -13.69
CA PHE A 99 -0.91 0.91 -14.70
C PHE A 99 -2.29 0.30 -14.96
N GLN A 100 -3.33 0.79 -14.28
CA GLN A 100 -4.73 0.39 -14.46
C GLN A 100 -4.93 -1.11 -14.24
N ARG A 101 -4.41 -1.62 -13.13
CA ARG A 101 -4.50 -3.02 -12.71
C ARG A 101 -5.90 -3.36 -12.17
N GLY A 102 -6.49 -2.44 -11.42
CA GLY A 102 -7.72 -2.65 -10.66
C GLY A 102 -7.52 -3.53 -9.43
N ASP A 103 -8.58 -3.85 -8.72
CA ASP A 103 -8.54 -4.62 -7.46
C ASP A 103 -8.84 -6.12 -7.62
N LYS A 104 -9.37 -6.53 -8.79
CA LYS A 104 -9.72 -7.93 -9.10
C LYS A 104 -8.95 -8.52 -10.29
N PRO A 105 -8.45 -9.77 -10.18
CA PRO A 105 -8.41 -10.62 -8.97
C PRO A 105 -7.53 -9.98 -7.88
N GLU A 106 -7.51 -10.48 -6.65
CA GLU A 106 -6.68 -9.88 -5.59
C GLU A 106 -5.19 -9.89 -5.95
N CYS A 107 -4.41 -9.01 -5.32
CA CYS A 107 -2.95 -8.95 -5.54
C CYS A 107 -2.31 -10.30 -5.22
N ASP A 108 -1.50 -10.82 -6.15
CA ASP A 108 -0.64 -11.97 -5.87
C ASP A 108 0.72 -11.46 -5.40
N LYS A 109 1.00 -11.62 -4.11
CA LYS A 109 2.29 -11.25 -3.52
C LYS A 109 3.50 -11.96 -4.14
N LYS A 110 3.31 -13.07 -4.86
CA LYS A 110 4.39 -13.74 -5.62
C LYS A 110 4.75 -12.99 -6.91
N SER A 111 3.87 -12.13 -7.38
CA SER A 111 4.02 -11.30 -8.59
C SER A 111 3.69 -9.84 -8.29
N PRO A 112 4.40 -9.18 -7.35
CA PRO A 112 4.02 -7.86 -6.85
C PRO A 112 4.04 -6.75 -7.92
N GLN A 113 4.77 -6.95 -9.03
CA GLN A 113 4.75 -6.07 -10.19
C GLN A 113 3.39 -6.02 -10.90
N THR A 114 2.52 -7.01 -10.69
CA THR A 114 1.18 -7.06 -11.30
C THR A 114 0.09 -6.54 -10.36
N CYS A 115 0.45 -5.91 -9.24
CA CYS A 115 -0.48 -5.33 -8.28
C CYS A 115 -0.63 -3.82 -8.50
N GLN A 116 -1.68 -3.22 -7.93
CA GLN A 116 -1.75 -1.75 -7.88
C GLN A 116 -0.53 -1.22 -7.14
N VAL A 117 0.06 -0.13 -7.63
CA VAL A 117 1.28 0.44 -7.04
C VAL A 117 1.06 0.78 -5.57
N GLY A 118 -0.11 1.29 -5.21
CA GLY A 118 -0.50 1.64 -3.85
C GLY A 118 -0.94 0.46 -2.97
N ASP A 119 -1.07 -0.77 -3.45
CA ASP A 119 -1.54 -1.91 -2.62
C ASP A 119 -0.40 -2.50 -1.78
N LEU A 120 -0.10 -1.87 -0.64
CA LEU A 120 1.04 -2.26 0.20
C LEU A 120 0.81 -3.59 0.91
N THR A 121 -0.33 -3.79 1.57
CA THR A 121 -0.62 -5.06 2.26
C THR A 121 -0.84 -6.22 1.29
N GLY A 122 -1.37 -5.98 0.08
CA GLY A 122 -1.47 -7.01 -0.93
C GLY A 122 -0.09 -7.52 -1.37
N LYS A 123 0.90 -6.62 -1.52
CA LYS A 123 2.27 -6.98 -1.89
C LYS A 123 3.09 -7.57 -0.72
N HIS A 124 2.99 -6.98 0.46
CA HIS A 124 3.93 -7.23 1.57
C HIS A 124 3.34 -8.07 2.72
N GLY A 125 2.07 -8.46 2.61
CA GLY A 125 1.37 -9.27 3.59
C GLY A 125 0.30 -8.49 4.35
N GLU A 126 -0.80 -9.16 4.64
CA GLU A 126 -1.91 -8.58 5.38
C GLU A 126 -1.58 -8.40 6.86
N ILE A 127 -2.19 -7.38 7.46
CA ILE A 127 -2.17 -7.21 8.91
C ILE A 127 -3.18 -8.22 9.48
N PRO A 128 -2.75 -9.16 10.34
CA PRO A 128 -3.54 -10.30 10.73
C PRO A 128 -4.80 -9.89 11.51
N LYS A 129 -5.83 -10.75 11.44
CA LYS A 129 -7.04 -10.61 12.25
C LYS A 129 -6.68 -10.70 13.73
N PHE A 130 -7.24 -9.79 14.53
CA PHE A 130 -7.09 -9.80 15.98
C PHE A 130 -8.40 -9.44 16.67
N GLN A 131 -8.68 -10.06 17.82
CA GLN A 131 -9.78 -9.68 18.70
C GLN A 131 -9.24 -8.79 19.82
N GLY A 132 -9.36 -7.47 19.70
CA GLY A 132 -8.81 -6.56 20.70
C GLY A 132 -8.14 -5.33 20.11
N VAL A 133 -7.11 -4.85 20.80
CA VAL A 133 -6.18 -3.85 20.28
C VAL A 133 -4.96 -4.59 19.75
N ILE A 134 -4.55 -4.30 18.52
CA ILE A 134 -3.30 -4.82 17.95
C ILE A 134 -2.36 -3.66 17.64
N SER A 135 -1.08 -3.84 17.96
CA SER A 135 0.01 -2.97 17.51
C SER A 135 0.94 -3.75 16.60
N VAL A 136 1.18 -3.23 15.39
CA VAL A 136 1.98 -3.86 14.34
C VAL A 136 3.10 -2.92 13.94
N LYS A 137 4.33 -3.44 14.00
CA LYS A 137 5.51 -2.78 13.44
C LYS A 137 6.10 -3.66 12.35
N GLN A 138 6.20 -3.12 11.14
CA GLN A 138 6.72 -3.84 9.98
C GLN A 138 7.64 -2.94 9.17
N SER A 139 8.55 -3.54 8.42
CA SER A 139 9.38 -2.81 7.46
C SER A 139 9.61 -3.68 6.22
N PHE A 140 9.53 -3.06 5.05
CA PHE A 140 9.68 -3.74 3.77
C PHE A 140 10.17 -2.75 2.71
N GLN A 141 10.74 -3.28 1.63
CA GLN A 141 11.09 -2.50 0.46
C GLN A 141 10.01 -2.66 -0.60
N ASP A 142 9.44 -1.55 -1.07
CA ASP A 142 8.53 -1.52 -2.20
C ASP A 142 9.23 -0.93 -3.42
N LEU A 143 9.42 -1.74 -4.46
CA LEU A 143 10.15 -1.35 -5.66
C LEU A 143 9.37 -0.41 -6.59
N TYR A 144 8.07 -0.27 -6.39
CA TYR A 144 7.15 0.36 -7.34
C TYR A 144 6.70 1.76 -6.92
N LEU A 145 7.12 2.22 -5.73
CA LEU A 145 6.89 3.58 -5.26
C LEU A 145 7.98 4.53 -5.78
N SER A 146 7.58 5.72 -6.23
CA SER A 146 8.52 6.76 -6.69
C SER A 146 8.49 8.00 -5.81
N PHE A 147 9.66 8.63 -5.66
CA PHE A 147 9.85 9.93 -5.02
C PHE A 147 10.04 11.06 -6.04
N LYS A 148 9.96 10.76 -7.33
CA LYS A 148 10.09 11.73 -8.42
C LYS A 148 8.73 12.30 -8.78
N LYS A 149 8.59 13.64 -8.81
CA LYS A 149 7.30 14.32 -8.99
C LYS A 149 6.68 14.09 -10.36
N GLU A 150 7.50 13.82 -11.36
CA GLU A 150 7.12 13.53 -12.74
C GLU A 150 6.64 12.09 -12.95
N ASP A 151 6.95 11.17 -12.02
CA ASP A 151 6.52 9.78 -12.13
C ASP A 151 5.05 9.63 -11.74
N LYS A 152 4.31 8.85 -12.52
CA LYS A 152 2.91 8.52 -12.19
C LYS A 152 2.76 7.70 -10.91
N SER A 153 3.86 7.13 -10.40
CA SER A 153 3.93 6.40 -9.13
C SER A 153 4.43 7.27 -7.97
N PHE A 154 4.50 8.58 -8.16
CA PHE A 154 4.88 9.54 -7.13
C PHE A 154 3.95 9.44 -5.91
N ILE A 155 4.53 9.34 -4.72
CA ILE A 155 3.75 9.19 -3.47
C ILE A 155 3.41 10.53 -2.80
N GLY A 156 4.17 11.59 -3.06
CA GLY A 156 4.17 12.80 -2.22
C GLY A 156 2.95 13.72 -2.36
N ASN A 157 1.97 13.38 -3.20
CA ASN A 157 0.70 14.09 -3.35
C ASN A 157 -0.52 13.24 -2.94
N GLY A 158 -0.27 12.02 -2.44
CA GLY A 158 -1.30 11.06 -2.11
C GLY A 158 -1.69 11.02 -0.64
N SER A 159 -2.42 9.97 -0.30
CA SER A 159 -2.80 9.64 1.08
C SER A 159 -2.66 8.16 1.36
N VAL A 160 -2.58 7.79 2.63
CA VAL A 160 -2.71 6.42 3.12
C VAL A 160 -4.13 6.23 3.63
N ILE A 161 -4.74 5.09 3.32
CA ILE A 161 -6.00 4.66 3.93
C ILE A 161 -5.86 3.23 4.45
N VAL A 162 -6.37 3.03 5.67
CA VAL A 162 -6.55 1.71 6.28
C VAL A 162 -8.01 1.32 6.16
N LYS A 163 -8.28 0.12 5.64
CA LYS A 163 -9.61 -0.49 5.58
C LYS A 163 -9.72 -1.73 6.45
N ASN A 164 -10.89 -1.96 7.06
CA ASN A 164 -11.22 -3.21 7.74
C ASN A 164 -11.64 -4.31 6.73
N ALA A 165 -11.96 -5.51 7.21
CA ALA A 165 -12.38 -6.63 6.34
C ALA A 165 -13.70 -6.39 5.59
N LYS A 166 -14.55 -5.47 6.06
CA LYS A 166 -15.79 -5.06 5.38
C LYS A 166 -15.54 -4.05 4.26
N GLY A 167 -14.33 -3.50 4.18
CA GLY A 167 -13.94 -2.48 3.21
C GLY A 167 -14.15 -1.04 3.70
N ASP A 168 -14.61 -0.85 4.94
CA ASP A 168 -14.81 0.48 5.53
C ASP A 168 -13.46 1.14 5.74
N LYS A 169 -13.37 2.45 5.45
CA LYS A 169 -12.18 3.25 5.68
C LYS A 169 -12.13 3.66 7.15
N ILE A 170 -11.21 3.09 7.92
CA ILE A 170 -11.17 3.24 9.40
C ILE A 170 -10.09 4.20 9.89
N ALA A 171 -9.14 4.56 9.03
CA ALA A 171 -8.13 5.58 9.27
C ALA A 171 -7.52 6.08 7.96
N CYS A 172 -7.02 7.31 7.97
CA CYS A 172 -6.33 7.89 6.83
C CYS A 172 -5.42 9.06 7.20
N GLY A 173 -4.52 9.42 6.30
CA GLY A 173 -3.60 10.54 6.46
C GLY A 173 -2.90 10.90 5.15
N ASN A 174 -2.59 12.18 4.97
CA ASN A 174 -1.86 12.66 3.80
C ASN A 174 -0.37 12.28 3.88
N ILE A 175 0.23 12.00 2.73
CA ILE A 175 1.67 11.77 2.61
C ILE A 175 2.33 13.14 2.45
N LEU A 176 3.23 13.47 3.37
CA LEU A 176 3.95 14.74 3.41
C LEU A 176 5.44 14.52 3.26
N GLU A 177 6.10 15.37 2.48
CA GLU A 177 7.57 15.44 2.43
C GLU A 177 8.09 16.10 3.72
N VAL A 178 9.14 15.54 4.33
CA VAL A 178 9.78 16.04 5.56
C VAL A 178 11.29 16.21 5.42
#